data_AF-A0A2I0NBU8-F1
#
_entry.id   AF-A0A2I0NBU8-F1
#
_cell.length_a   1.000
_cell.length_b   1.000
_cell.length_c   1.000
_cell.angle_alpha   90.00
_cell.angle_beta   90.00
_cell.angle_gamma   90.00
#
_symmetry.space_group_name_H-M   'P 1'
#
loop_
_entity.id
_entity.type
_entity.pdbx_description
1 polymer ?
#
loop_
_entity_poly.entity_id
_entity_poly.type
_entity_poly.pdbx_seq_one_letter_code
_entity_poly.pdbx_strand_id
1 'polypeptide(L)'
;KELYLDAWKDNWGFVPLSDPEYKILADNLKLAADRQMIYIAYVAGKPAGFLGSLPDINEVLHKNKKGPEILQLLKIFWKLKRKKFLRQRLMLFGIKEEYRKMGLDALMFLEGFKNARKRNYEQVEISWLLETNTLVIQAGLRLNAVVYRKWRVYETPLG
;
A
#
# COMPACT_ATOMS: atom_id res chain seq x y z
N LYS A 1 -9.95 9.14 -7.71
CA LYS A 1 -9.24 10.44 -7.69
C LYS A 1 -9.68 11.28 -6.50
N GLU A 2 -10.93 11.74 -6.42
CA GLU A 2 -11.40 12.61 -5.32
C GLU A 2 -11.11 12.05 -3.91
N LEU A 3 -11.50 10.80 -3.66
CA LEU A 3 -11.22 10.10 -2.40
C LEU A 3 -9.72 10.05 -2.05
N TYR A 4 -8.85 9.88 -3.06
CA TYR A 4 -7.39 9.84 -2.87
C TYR A 4 -6.85 11.23 -2.53
N LEU A 5 -7.29 12.25 -3.26
CA LEU A 5 -6.89 13.64 -3.01
C LEU A 5 -7.30 14.07 -1.60
N ASP A 6 -8.55 13.86 -1.20
CA ASP A 6 -9.04 14.27 0.11
C ASP A 6 -8.32 13.56 1.27
N ALA A 7 -8.03 12.27 1.11
CA ALA A 7 -7.35 11.51 2.15
C ALA A 7 -5.86 11.86 2.30
N TRP A 8 -5.20 12.38 1.25
CA TRP A 8 -3.75 12.62 1.21
C TRP A 8 -3.34 14.10 1.13
N LYS A 9 -4.28 15.04 0.92
CA LYS A 9 -4.01 16.49 0.76
C LYS A 9 -3.12 17.10 1.84
N ASP A 10 -3.19 16.59 3.07
CA ASP A 10 -2.44 17.10 4.23
C ASP A 10 -1.12 16.34 4.49
N ASN A 11 -0.77 15.33 3.67
CA ASN A 11 0.49 14.59 3.84
C ASN A 11 1.67 15.42 3.31
N TRP A 12 2.74 15.55 4.10
CA TRP A 12 3.98 16.20 3.66
C TRP A 12 4.56 15.51 2.41
N GLY A 13 4.92 16.31 1.41
CA GLY A 13 5.40 15.82 0.11
C GLY A 13 4.30 15.30 -0.82
N PHE A 14 3.01 15.47 -0.48
CA PHE A 14 1.92 15.15 -1.39
C PHE A 14 1.88 16.13 -2.55
N VAL A 15 2.01 15.59 -3.77
CA VAL A 15 1.83 16.33 -5.02
C VAL A 15 0.58 15.79 -5.72
N PRO A 16 -0.45 16.62 -5.96
CA PRO A 16 -1.65 16.17 -6.65
C PRO A 16 -1.30 15.80 -8.09
N LEU A 17 -1.62 14.57 -8.48
CA LEU A 17 -1.41 14.07 -9.84
C LEU A 17 -2.45 14.66 -10.80
N SER A 18 -2.01 14.99 -12.01
CA SER A 18 -2.89 15.29 -13.13
C SER A 18 -3.72 14.07 -13.55
N ASP A 19 -4.79 14.27 -14.33
CA ASP A 19 -5.63 13.15 -14.80
C ASP A 19 -4.87 12.10 -15.64
N PRO A 20 -3.99 12.51 -16.59
CA PRO A 20 -3.16 11.55 -17.33
C PRO A 20 -2.23 10.74 -16.41
N GLU A 21 -1.56 11.40 -15.46
CA GLU A 21 -0.64 10.73 -14.52
C GLU A 21 -1.39 9.74 -13.62
N TYR A 22 -2.58 10.12 -13.14
CA TYR A 22 -3.41 9.23 -12.33
C TYR A 22 -3.81 7.98 -13.13
N LYS A 23 -4.16 8.13 -14.41
CA LYS A 23 -4.50 6.99 -15.28
C LYS A 23 -3.30 6.06 -15.47
N ILE A 24 -2.13 6.62 -15.78
CA ILE A 24 -0.88 5.84 -15.94
C ILE A 24 -0.55 5.08 -14.65
N LEU A 25 -0.62 5.76 -13.50
CA LEU A 25 -0.37 5.14 -12.20
C LEU A 25 -1.36 4.00 -11.94
N ALA A 26 -2.65 4.22 -12.18
CA ALA A 26 -3.68 3.21 -11.98
C ALA A 26 -3.47 1.99 -12.88
N ASP A 27 -3.13 2.19 -14.16
CA ASP A 27 -2.89 1.10 -15.11
C ASP A 27 -1.63 0.30 -14.76
N ASN A 28 -0.56 0.96 -14.31
CA ASN A 28 0.64 0.29 -13.81
C ASN A 28 0.35 -0.55 -12.55
N LEU A 29 -0.39 0.00 -11.59
CA LEU A 29 -0.76 -0.72 -10.37
C LEU A 29 -1.63 -1.95 -10.66
N LYS A 30 -2.51 -1.88 -11.67
CA LYS A 30 -3.36 -3.03 -12.08
C LYS A 30 -2.55 -4.25 -12.51
N LEU A 31 -1.35 -4.07 -13.07
CA LEU A 31 -0.49 -5.18 -13.50
C LEU A 31 -0.04 -6.04 -12.32
N ALA A 32 0.28 -5.42 -11.19
CA ALA A 32 0.68 -6.10 -9.96
C ALA A 32 -0.50 -6.39 -9.02
N ALA A 33 -1.66 -5.78 -9.26
CA ALA A 33 -2.80 -5.82 -8.36
C ALA A 33 -3.33 -7.24 -8.07
N ASP A 34 -3.58 -7.45 -6.78
CA ASP A 34 -4.48 -8.49 -6.30
C ASP A 34 -5.87 -7.89 -6.05
N ARG A 35 -6.85 -8.22 -6.89
CA ARG A 35 -8.18 -7.57 -6.87
C ARG A 35 -8.90 -7.70 -5.52
N GLN A 36 -8.62 -8.76 -4.75
CA GLN A 36 -9.24 -8.95 -3.43
C GLN A 36 -8.58 -8.11 -2.33
N MET A 37 -7.44 -7.50 -2.64
CA MET A 37 -6.68 -6.65 -1.73
C MET A 37 -6.80 -5.16 -2.06
N ILE A 38 -7.70 -4.80 -2.98
CA ILE A 38 -8.01 -3.42 -3.35
C ILE A 38 -9.51 -3.23 -3.17
N TYR A 39 -9.90 -2.37 -2.23
CA TYR A 39 -11.31 -2.10 -1.97
C TYR A 39 -11.53 -0.69 -1.43
N ILE A 40 -12.78 -0.26 -1.59
CA ILE A 40 -13.29 1.04 -1.13
C ILE A 40 -14.36 0.74 -0.10
N ALA A 41 -14.27 1.39 1.06
CA ALA A 41 -15.30 1.36 2.07
C ALA A 41 -16.34 2.45 1.77
N TYR A 42 -17.62 2.11 1.97
CA TYR A 42 -18.74 3.02 1.77
C TYR A 42 -19.49 3.23 3.09
N VAL A 43 -19.85 4.49 3.38
CA VAL A 43 -20.71 4.87 4.51
C VAL A 43 -21.94 5.56 3.94
N ALA A 44 -23.13 5.03 4.21
CA ALA A 44 -24.40 5.52 3.67
C ALA A 44 -24.37 5.74 2.13
N GLY A 45 -23.76 4.81 1.39
CA GLY A 45 -23.65 4.87 -0.08
C GLY A 45 -22.56 5.81 -0.61
N LYS A 46 -21.84 6.54 0.25
CA LYS A 46 -20.75 7.43 -0.15
C LYS A 46 -19.38 6.78 0.07
N PRO A 47 -18.41 6.93 -0.85
CA PRO A 47 -17.06 6.41 -0.66
C PRO A 47 -16.38 7.14 0.51
N ALA A 48 -15.94 6.37 1.50
CA ALA A 48 -15.44 6.87 2.78
C ALA A 48 -13.95 6.61 2.99
N GLY A 49 -13.43 5.52 2.42
CA GLY A 49 -12.02 5.16 2.52
C GLY A 49 -11.61 4.14 1.47
N PHE A 50 -10.30 3.98 1.27
CA PHE A 50 -9.71 3.00 0.36
C PHE A 50 -8.53 2.30 1.02
N LEU A 51 -8.37 1.04 0.65
CA LEU A 51 -7.21 0.24 0.97
C LEU A 51 -6.77 -0.49 -0.29
N GLY A 52 -5.49 -0.40 -0.61
CA GLY A 52 -4.87 -1.08 -1.73
C GLY A 52 -3.50 -1.61 -1.33
N SER A 53 -3.36 -2.93 -1.27
CA SER A 53 -2.05 -3.58 -1.16
C SER A 53 -1.69 -4.33 -2.44
N LEU A 54 -0.38 -4.47 -2.65
CA LEU A 54 0.20 -5.24 -3.73
C LEU A 54 1.02 -6.40 -3.17
N PRO A 55 1.17 -7.51 -3.93
CA PRO A 55 2.16 -8.53 -3.60
C PRO A 55 3.56 -7.91 -3.53
N ASP A 56 4.38 -8.32 -2.55
CA ASP A 56 5.71 -7.76 -2.39
C ASP A 56 6.72 -8.40 -3.36
N ILE A 57 7.02 -7.67 -4.43
CA ILE A 57 7.97 -8.09 -5.47
C ILE A 57 9.39 -8.25 -4.91
N ASN A 58 9.73 -7.57 -3.80
CA ASN A 58 11.05 -7.67 -3.19
C ASN A 58 11.37 -9.08 -2.69
N GLU A 59 10.36 -9.92 -2.41
CA GLU A 59 10.61 -11.34 -2.13
C GLU A 59 11.34 -12.07 -3.25
N VAL A 60 11.07 -11.68 -4.49
CA VAL A 60 11.65 -12.30 -5.67
C VAL A 60 12.99 -11.65 -5.96
N LEU A 61 13.03 -10.32 -5.98
CA LEU A 61 14.24 -9.55 -6.28
C LEU A 61 15.37 -9.88 -5.29
N HIS A 62 15.05 -10.02 -4.00
CA HIS A 62 16.08 -10.31 -3.00
C HIS A 62 16.69 -11.71 -3.15
N LYS A 63 15.91 -12.70 -3.62
CA LYS A 63 16.36 -14.07 -3.84
C LYS A 63 17.05 -14.27 -5.19
N ASN A 64 16.84 -13.35 -6.12
CA ASN A 64 17.24 -13.46 -7.51
C ASN A 64 18.41 -12.52 -7.82
N LYS A 65 19.55 -12.71 -7.13
CA LYS A 65 20.73 -11.82 -7.21
C LYS A 65 21.87 -12.35 -8.08
N LYS A 66 21.71 -13.55 -8.68
CA LYS A 66 22.77 -14.25 -9.41
C LYS A 66 22.25 -14.85 -10.71
N GLY A 67 23.05 -14.75 -11.77
CA GLY A 67 22.82 -15.36 -13.07
C GLY A 67 22.40 -14.37 -14.17
N PRO A 68 22.22 -14.86 -15.41
CA PRO A 68 21.82 -14.03 -16.55
C PRO A 68 20.51 -13.27 -16.30
N GLU A 69 20.47 -11.99 -16.71
CA GLU A 69 19.32 -11.10 -16.52
C GLU A 69 18.01 -11.68 -17.09
N ILE A 70 18.08 -12.36 -18.23
CA ILE A 70 16.90 -12.97 -18.86
C ILE A 70 16.26 -14.07 -17.98
N LEU A 71 17.08 -14.87 -17.30
CA LEU A 71 16.60 -15.90 -16.36
C LEU A 71 16.05 -15.26 -15.10
N GLN A 72 16.61 -14.13 -14.69
CA GLN A 72 16.09 -13.37 -13.55
C GLN A 72 14.69 -12.82 -13.86
N LEU A 73 14.50 -12.19 -15.03
CA LEU A 73 13.22 -11.67 -15.49
C LEU A 73 12.17 -12.78 -15.64
N LEU A 74 12.55 -13.93 -16.19
CA LEU A 74 11.62 -15.05 -16.35
C LEU A 74 11.10 -15.58 -15.00
N LYS A 75 11.97 -15.67 -13.98
CA LYS A 75 11.58 -16.05 -12.61
C LYS A 75 10.61 -15.05 -11.99
N ILE A 76 10.85 -13.75 -12.17
CA ILE A 76 9.97 -12.67 -11.70
C ILE A 76 8.61 -12.77 -12.36
N PHE A 77 8.59 -12.85 -13.70
CA PHE A 77 7.35 -12.98 -14.47
C PHE A 77 6.54 -14.22 -14.06
N TRP A 78 7.21 -15.36 -13.89
CA TRP A 78 6.53 -16.60 -13.50
C TRP A 78 5.92 -16.52 -12.10
N LYS A 79 6.61 -15.90 -11.13
CA LYS A 79 6.07 -15.71 -9.78
C LYS A 79 4.94 -14.68 -9.76
N LEU A 80 5.03 -13.59 -10.52
CA LEU A 80 3.93 -12.64 -10.74
C LEU A 80 2.71 -13.33 -11.36
N LYS A 81 2.91 -14.15 -12.40
CA LYS A 81 1.83 -14.91 -13.06
C LYS A 81 1.15 -15.88 -12.09
N ARG A 82 1.91 -16.54 -11.22
CA ARG A 82 1.38 -17.46 -10.20
C ARG A 82 0.71 -16.75 -9.03
N LYS A 83 0.96 -15.45 -8.83
CA LYS A 83 0.44 -14.63 -7.71
C LYS A 83 0.65 -15.29 -6.34
N LYS A 84 1.71 -16.08 -6.17
CA LYS A 84 2.06 -16.74 -4.92
C LYS A 84 3.15 -15.95 -4.21
N PHE A 85 2.72 -15.05 -3.33
CA PHE A 85 3.60 -14.22 -2.48
C PHE A 85 3.18 -14.44 -1.03
N LEU A 86 4.15 -14.47 -0.12
CA LEU A 86 3.89 -14.64 1.32
C LEU A 86 3.68 -13.28 1.99
N ARG A 87 4.20 -12.22 1.40
CA ARG A 87 4.19 -10.85 1.88
C ARG A 87 3.51 -9.96 0.86
N GLN A 88 2.74 -9.03 1.40
CA GLN A 88 2.14 -7.93 0.67
C GLN A 88 2.63 -6.61 1.24
N ARG A 89 2.55 -5.57 0.42
CA ARG A 89 2.86 -4.19 0.77
C ARG A 89 1.58 -3.37 0.68
N LEU A 90 1.16 -2.78 1.80
CA LEU A 90 0.07 -1.82 1.82
C LEU A 90 0.56 -0.53 1.14
N MET A 91 0.19 -0.35 -0.13
CA MET A 91 0.66 0.75 -0.96
C MET A 91 -0.14 2.02 -0.70
N LEU A 92 -1.46 1.87 -0.56
CA LEU A 92 -2.41 2.96 -0.52
C LEU A 92 -3.41 2.69 0.59
N PHE A 93 -3.53 3.63 1.51
CA PHE A 93 -4.56 3.65 2.53
C PHE A 93 -5.00 5.08 2.76
N GLY A 94 -6.29 5.29 2.96
CA GLY A 94 -6.82 6.62 3.20
C GLY A 94 -8.28 6.59 3.60
N ILE A 95 -8.64 7.47 4.51
CA ILE A 95 -10.02 7.69 4.96
C ILE A 95 -10.28 9.19 4.86
N LYS A 96 -11.41 9.57 4.26
CA LYS A 96 -11.83 10.97 4.19
C LYS A 96 -11.93 11.53 5.60
N GLU A 97 -11.57 12.79 5.74
CA GLU A 97 -11.46 13.43 7.06
C GLU A 97 -12.75 13.28 7.90
N GLU A 98 -13.90 13.45 7.26
CA GLU A 98 -15.24 13.31 7.84
C GLU A 98 -15.56 11.92 8.44
N TYR A 99 -14.85 10.87 8.04
CA TYR A 99 -15.05 9.49 8.54
C TYR A 99 -13.90 8.98 9.41
N ARG A 100 -12.91 9.82 9.75
CA ARG A 100 -11.80 9.43 10.63
C ARG A 100 -12.30 9.29 12.08
N LYS A 101 -11.57 8.50 12.89
CA LYS A 101 -11.87 8.25 14.32
C LYS A 101 -13.21 7.56 14.61
N MET A 102 -13.89 7.03 13.60
CA MET A 102 -15.13 6.25 13.72
C MET A 102 -14.90 4.72 13.76
N GLY A 103 -13.64 4.27 13.77
CA GLY A 103 -13.27 2.85 13.71
C GLY A 103 -13.33 2.23 12.30
N LEU A 104 -13.55 3.06 11.26
CA LEU A 104 -13.60 2.61 9.86
C LEU A 104 -12.26 1.98 9.42
N ASP A 105 -11.14 2.54 9.87
CA ASP A 105 -9.80 1.99 9.67
C ASP A 105 -9.67 0.57 10.21
N ALA A 106 -10.13 0.33 11.44
CA ALA A 106 -10.09 -0.98 12.06
C ALA A 106 -10.92 -2.02 11.28
N LEU A 107 -12.12 -1.64 10.82
CA LEU A 107 -12.96 -2.51 9.99
C LEU A 107 -12.30 -2.83 8.65
N MET A 108 -11.70 -1.83 8.00
CA MET A 108 -10.96 -2.03 6.76
C MET A 108 -9.76 -2.96 6.98
N PHE A 109 -8.93 -2.73 8.00
CA PHE A 109 -7.80 -3.62 8.30
C PHE A 109 -8.26 -5.04 8.62
N LEU A 110 -9.34 -5.22 9.38
CA LEU A 110 -9.91 -6.54 9.67
C LEU A 110 -10.30 -7.28 8.40
N GLU A 111 -11.00 -6.63 7.48
CA GLU A 111 -11.38 -7.22 6.19
C GLU A 111 -10.14 -7.51 5.33
N GLY A 112 -9.15 -6.61 5.34
CA GLY A 112 -7.85 -6.81 4.73
C GLY A 112 -7.15 -8.06 5.24
N PHE A 113 -7.13 -8.31 6.56
CA PHE A 113 -6.53 -9.52 7.14
C PHE A 113 -7.27 -10.79 6.76
N LYS A 114 -8.61 -10.76 6.73
CA LYS A 114 -9.42 -11.90 6.29
C LYS A 114 -9.12 -12.26 4.84
N ASN A 115 -9.07 -11.26 3.96
CA ASN A 115 -8.74 -11.47 2.55
C ASN A 115 -7.29 -11.91 2.38
N ALA A 116 -6.37 -11.35 3.15
CA ALA A 116 -4.97 -11.74 3.14
C ALA A 116 -4.78 -13.23 3.48
N ARG A 117 -5.45 -13.72 4.54
CA ARG A 117 -5.41 -15.14 4.92
C ARG A 117 -5.96 -16.06 3.83
N LYS A 118 -7.12 -15.73 3.23
CA LYS A 118 -7.70 -16.51 2.13
C LYS A 118 -6.74 -16.63 0.92
N ARG A 119 -5.86 -15.64 0.77
CA ARG A 119 -4.87 -15.54 -0.32
C ARG A 119 -3.51 -16.13 0.04
N ASN A 120 -3.34 -16.67 1.26
CA ASN A 120 -2.07 -17.17 1.80
C ASN A 120 -0.97 -16.11 1.95
N TYR A 121 -1.35 -14.85 2.17
CA TYR A 121 -0.39 -13.87 2.67
C TYR A 121 -0.20 -14.08 4.19
N GLU A 122 1.06 -14.16 4.60
CA GLU A 122 1.51 -14.33 5.98
C GLU A 122 1.93 -13.00 6.60
N GLN A 123 2.38 -12.04 5.79
CA GLN A 123 2.95 -10.77 6.25
C GLN A 123 2.41 -9.58 5.46
N VAL A 124 2.28 -8.44 6.13
CA VAL A 124 2.02 -7.14 5.49
C VAL A 124 3.07 -6.13 5.93
N GLU A 125 3.67 -5.45 4.96
CA GLU A 125 4.53 -4.29 5.20
C GLU A 125 3.73 -3.02 4.90
N ILE A 126 3.79 -2.02 5.79
CA ILE A 126 2.91 -0.84 5.78
C ILE A 126 3.60 0.35 5.09
N SER A 127 4.33 0.10 4.00
CA SER A 127 5.07 1.10 3.23
C SER A 127 5.84 2.11 4.10
N TRP A 128 6.15 3.27 3.53
CA TRP A 128 6.72 4.39 4.28
C TRP A 128 5.60 5.21 4.89
N LEU A 129 5.66 5.36 6.21
CA LEU A 129 4.78 6.26 6.94
C LEU A 129 5.59 7.47 7.40
N LEU A 130 5.03 8.66 7.18
CA LEU A 130 5.52 9.87 7.84
C LEU A 130 5.44 9.68 9.35
N GLU A 131 6.49 10.05 10.09
CA GLU A 131 6.53 9.91 11.55
C GLU A 131 5.40 10.69 12.24
N THR A 132 4.91 11.75 11.60
CA THR A 132 3.79 12.57 12.04
C THR A 132 2.42 11.97 11.74
N ASN A 133 2.31 10.92 10.92
CA ASN A 133 1.06 10.22 10.64
C ASN A 133 0.71 9.24 11.78
N THR A 134 0.45 9.82 12.95
CA THR A 134 0.21 9.09 14.20
C THR A 134 -1.00 8.19 14.11
N LEU A 135 -2.04 8.54 13.35
CA LEU A 135 -3.25 7.73 13.19
C LEU A 135 -2.93 6.35 12.61
N VAL A 136 -2.27 6.28 11.45
CA VAL A 136 -1.95 5.01 10.79
C VAL A 136 -0.86 4.25 11.56
N ILE A 137 0.13 4.95 12.12
CA ILE A 137 1.17 4.32 12.95
C ILE A 137 0.54 3.62 14.15
N GLN A 138 -0.32 4.31 14.91
CA GLN A 138 -0.97 3.73 16.10
C GLN A 138 -1.91 2.58 15.73
N ALA A 139 -2.63 2.68 14.62
CA ALA A 139 -3.45 1.58 14.12
C ALA A 139 -2.60 0.34 13.82
N GLY A 140 -1.46 0.51 13.15
CA GLY A 140 -0.51 -0.59 12.89
C GLY A 140 0.03 -1.23 14.17
N LEU A 141 0.47 -0.43 15.14
CA LEU A 141 0.99 -0.93 16.41
C LEU A 141 -0.04 -1.74 17.19
N ARG A 142 -1.31 -1.29 17.22
CA ARG A 142 -2.43 -2.04 17.82
C ARG A 142 -2.72 -3.36 17.12
N LEU A 143 -2.32 -3.49 15.86
CA LEU A 143 -2.41 -4.70 15.04
C LEU A 143 -1.10 -5.52 15.07
N ASN A 144 -0.27 -5.33 16.10
CA ASN A 144 1.01 -6.01 16.29
C ASN A 144 2.06 -5.75 15.19
N ALA A 145 1.95 -4.64 14.45
CA ALA A 145 3.02 -4.23 13.55
C ALA A 145 4.27 -3.84 14.34
N VAL A 146 5.45 -4.13 13.79
CA VAL A 146 6.73 -3.76 14.37
C VAL A 146 7.44 -2.75 13.47
N VAL A 147 7.96 -1.69 14.08
CA VAL A 147 8.80 -0.71 13.36
C VAL A 147 10.15 -1.33 13.07
N TYR A 148 10.35 -1.80 11.84
CA TYR A 148 11.59 -2.50 11.44
C TYR A 148 12.69 -1.56 10.91
N ARG A 149 12.32 -0.36 10.43
CA ARG A 149 13.27 0.63 9.91
C ARG A 149 12.71 2.05 10.04
N LYS A 150 13.60 2.99 10.33
CA LYS A 150 13.29 4.42 10.41
C LYS A 150 14.27 5.19 9.52
N TRP A 151 13.75 5.97 8.59
CA TRP A 151 14.52 6.79 7.67
C TRP A 151 14.40 8.26 8.07
N ARG A 152 15.42 9.06 7.78
CA ARG A 152 15.46 10.51 8.01
C ARG A 152 15.89 11.19 6.73
N VAL A 153 15.18 12.23 6.35
CA VAL A 153 15.51 13.09 5.20
C VAL A 153 16.01 14.40 5.79
N TYR A 154 17.14 14.89 5.28
CA TYR A 154 17.74 16.16 5.65
C TYR A 154 17.79 17.03 4.39
N GLU A 155 17.56 18.33 4.55
CA GLU A 155 17.70 19.31 3.47
C GLU A 155 18.84 20.27 3.79
N THR A 156 19.50 20.75 2.74
CA THR A 156 20.48 21.85 2.81
C THR A 156 20.11 22.85 1.73
N PRO A 157 20.23 24.16 1.97
CA PRO A 157 20.12 25.15 0.91
C PRO A 157 21.11 24.80 -0.21
N LEU A 158 20.63 24.91 -1.45
CA LEU A 158 21.52 24.97 -2.61
C LEU A 158 22.07 26.41 -2.62
N GLY A 159 23.36 26.55 -2.32
CA GLY A 159 24.04 27.85 -2.31
C GLY A 159 24.06 28.53 -3.68
#